data_AF-A0A3D3XRA8-F1
#
_entry.id   AF-A0A3D3XRA8-F1
#
_cell.length_a   1.000
_cell.length_b   1.000
_cell.length_c   1.000
_cell.angle_alpha   90.00
_cell.angle_beta   90.00
_cell.angle_gamma   90.00
#
_symmetry.space_group_name_H-M   'P 1'
#
loop_
_entity.id
_entity.type
_entity.pdbx_description
1 polymer ?
#
loop_
_entity_poly.entity_id
_entity_poly.type
_entity_poly.pdbx_seq_one_letter_code
_entity_poly.pdbx_strand_id
1 'polypeptide(L)'
;MKRFLIPSFLLLLVGCAVQSRPQGGPKDETPPAVIKMTPTLGALNFTGNGAEIVFNEYIQGIKLRGNIATSPPLEGLEFEIIGKKLKLKWEDEQLLENTTYRISMGDEIGDLNENNKYANLEVVWSTGSFID
;
A
#
# COMPACT_ATOMS: atom_id res chain seq x y z
N MET A 1 77.04 -15.27 24.25
CA MET A 1 76.59 -15.60 22.88
C MET A 1 75.19 -16.20 22.98
N LYS A 2 74.24 -15.59 22.25
CA LYS A 2 73.03 -16.18 21.64
C LYS A 2 72.10 -16.99 22.58
N ARG A 3 70.94 -16.42 22.94
CA ARG A 3 69.62 -16.61 22.24
C ARG A 3 68.91 -17.87 22.77
N PHE A 4 67.60 -17.96 22.98
CA PHE A 4 66.45 -17.13 22.61
C PHE A 4 65.35 -17.49 23.63
N LEU A 5 64.68 -16.47 24.19
CA LEU A 5 63.38 -16.61 24.84
C LEU A 5 62.34 -16.99 23.79
N ILE A 6 61.57 -18.07 23.98
CA ILE A 6 60.24 -18.21 23.36
C ILE A 6 59.31 -18.92 24.37
N PRO A 7 58.36 -18.20 25.00
CA PRO A 7 57.34 -18.83 25.82
C PRO A 7 56.27 -19.47 24.94
N SER A 8 55.76 -20.60 25.43
CA SER A 8 54.56 -21.29 24.97
C SER A 8 53.35 -20.35 25.00
N PHE A 9 53.01 -19.73 23.87
CA PHE A 9 51.78 -18.94 23.73
C PHE A 9 51.31 -18.94 22.27
N LEU A 10 50.82 -20.08 21.78
CA LEU A 10 50.18 -20.11 20.45
C LEU A 10 49.17 -21.27 20.35
N LEU A 11 48.05 -21.16 21.09
CA LEU A 11 46.96 -22.16 20.99
C LEU A 11 45.54 -21.59 21.20
N LEU A 12 45.32 -20.29 20.91
CA LEU A 12 44.02 -19.63 21.13
C LEU A 12 43.28 -19.17 19.85
N LEU A 13 43.56 -19.75 18.67
CA LEU A 13 42.91 -19.33 17.42
C LEU A 13 42.11 -20.45 16.73
N VAL A 14 41.34 -21.24 17.48
CA VAL A 14 40.33 -22.15 16.90
C VAL A 14 38.93 -21.74 17.36
N GLY A 15 38.56 -20.50 17.01
CA GLY A 15 37.16 -20.05 17.08
C GLY A 15 36.58 -20.04 15.68
N CYS A 16 35.95 -21.13 15.25
CA CYS A 16 35.04 -21.08 14.11
C CYS A 16 33.83 -20.23 14.50
N ALA A 17 33.86 -18.93 14.22
CA ALA A 17 32.66 -18.12 14.25
C ALA A 17 31.78 -18.54 13.06
N VAL A 18 30.79 -19.40 13.30
CA VAL A 18 29.75 -19.71 12.32
C VAL A 18 28.97 -18.42 12.09
N GLN A 19 29.13 -17.82 10.91
CA GLN A 19 28.33 -16.67 10.50
C GLN A 19 26.89 -17.14 10.27
N SER A 20 26.09 -17.19 11.33
CA SER A 20 24.64 -17.38 11.22
C SER A 20 24.05 -16.18 10.48
N ARG A 21 23.15 -16.43 9.53
CA ARG A 21 22.37 -15.34 8.93
C ARG A 21 21.57 -14.66 10.04
N PRO A 22 21.44 -13.33 10.05
CA PRO A 22 20.51 -12.68 10.96
C PRO A 22 19.12 -13.28 10.72
N GLN A 23 18.48 -13.79 11.77
CA GLN A 23 17.05 -14.07 11.71
C GLN A 23 16.35 -12.73 11.58
N GLY A 24 15.41 -12.66 10.62
CA GLY A 24 14.54 -11.49 10.49
C GLY A 24 13.73 -11.28 11.78
N GLY A 25 13.13 -10.09 11.89
CA GLY A 25 12.13 -9.84 12.92
C GLY A 25 10.91 -10.76 12.78
N PRO A 26 9.97 -10.70 13.74
CA PRO A 26 8.68 -11.35 13.57
C PRO A 26 8.02 -10.85 12.28
N LYS A 27 7.25 -11.73 11.64
CA LYS A 27 6.46 -11.38 10.46
C LYS A 27 5.45 -10.29 10.83
N ASP A 28 5.28 -9.28 9.99
CA ASP A 28 4.19 -8.32 10.12
C ASP A 28 2.88 -8.92 9.60
N GLU A 29 1.80 -8.70 10.33
CA GLU A 29 0.44 -9.16 10.00
C GLU A 29 -0.54 -7.98 9.88
N THR A 30 -0.04 -6.74 10.02
CA THR A 30 -0.86 -5.53 10.04
C THR A 30 -1.08 -5.02 8.61
N PRO A 31 -2.33 -4.81 8.16
CA PRO A 31 -2.60 -4.14 6.90
C PRO A 31 -2.19 -2.66 6.92
N PRO A 32 -1.97 -2.05 5.74
CA PRO A 32 -1.77 -0.61 5.64
C PRO A 32 -3.01 0.14 6.14
N ALA A 33 -2.82 1.33 6.70
CA ALA A 33 -3.90 2.19 7.17
C ALA A 33 -4.04 3.44 6.28
N VAL A 34 -5.28 3.80 5.93
CA VAL A 34 -5.58 5.05 5.21
C VAL A 34 -5.39 6.24 6.15
N ILE A 35 -4.49 7.15 5.79
CA ILE A 35 -4.25 8.40 6.54
C ILE A 35 -4.97 9.60 5.93
N LYS A 36 -5.28 9.55 4.63
CA LYS A 36 -6.00 10.61 3.92
C LYS A 36 -6.70 10.03 2.68
N MET A 37 -7.89 10.53 2.39
CA MET A 37 -8.63 10.23 1.16
C MET A 37 -9.19 11.53 0.59
N THR A 38 -9.00 11.73 -0.71
CA THR A 38 -9.59 12.83 -1.49
C THR A 38 -10.31 12.22 -2.70
N PRO A 39 -11.59 12.51 -2.96
CA PRO A 39 -12.51 13.18 -2.05
C PRO A 39 -12.60 12.44 -0.71
N THR A 40 -13.01 13.16 0.35
CA THR A 40 -13.28 12.48 1.63
C THR A 40 -14.36 11.44 1.44
N LEU A 41 -14.28 10.32 2.15
CA LEU A 41 -15.30 9.28 2.06
C LEU A 41 -16.70 9.88 2.32
N GLY A 42 -17.60 9.71 1.36
CA GLY A 42 -18.94 10.27 1.40
C GLY A 42 -19.02 11.76 1.07
N ALA A 43 -18.06 12.32 0.33
CA ALA A 43 -18.11 13.71 -0.10
C ALA A 43 -19.36 13.99 -0.95
N LEU A 44 -19.90 15.21 -0.80
CA LEU A 44 -21.07 15.71 -1.51
C LEU A 44 -20.65 16.82 -2.48
N ASN A 45 -21.45 17.02 -3.53
CA ASN A 45 -21.22 18.01 -4.58
C ASN A 45 -19.81 17.92 -5.19
N PHE A 46 -19.27 16.71 -5.30
CA PHE A 46 -17.94 16.48 -5.86
C PHE A 46 -18.05 16.14 -7.34
N THR A 47 -17.47 16.99 -8.19
CA THR A 47 -17.45 16.84 -9.65
C THR A 47 -16.03 16.77 -10.20
N GLY A 48 -15.07 16.38 -9.36
CA GLY A 48 -13.67 16.22 -9.77
C GLY A 48 -13.45 14.94 -10.59
N ASN A 49 -12.29 14.88 -11.24
CA ASN A 49 -11.90 13.82 -12.19
C ASN A 49 -10.92 12.79 -11.60
N GLY A 50 -10.86 12.67 -10.27
CA GLY A 50 -9.95 11.73 -9.65
C GLY A 50 -10.05 11.63 -8.14
N ALA A 51 -9.43 10.56 -7.62
CA ALA A 51 -9.27 10.32 -6.20
C ALA A 51 -7.81 10.03 -5.84
N GLU A 52 -7.39 10.43 -4.65
CA GLU A 52 -6.10 10.07 -4.05
C GLU A 52 -6.33 9.49 -2.65
N ILE A 53 -5.86 8.27 -2.44
CA ILE A 53 -5.80 7.59 -1.16
C ILE A 53 -4.35 7.55 -0.73
N VAL A 54 -4.06 8.01 0.49
CA VAL A 54 -2.73 8.01 1.09
C VAL A 54 -2.73 7.06 2.28
N PHE A 55 -1.71 6.21 2.34
CA PHE A 55 -1.50 5.21 3.37
C PHE A 55 -0.34 5.58 4.31
N ASN A 56 -0.31 4.98 5.50
CA ASN A 56 0.79 5.10 6.46
C ASN A 56 2.09 4.40 5.98
N GLU A 57 2.00 3.46 5.04
CA GLU A 57 3.11 2.65 4.54
C GLU A 57 3.07 2.45 3.01
N TYR A 58 4.10 1.80 2.48
CA TYR A 58 4.19 1.52 1.05
C TYR A 58 3.21 0.41 0.68
N ILE A 59 2.49 0.59 -0.42
CA ILE A 59 1.45 -0.34 -0.86
C ILE A 59 1.76 -0.98 -2.21
N GLN A 60 1.07 -2.09 -2.48
CA GLN A 60 1.02 -2.75 -3.77
C GLN A 60 -0.43 -3.15 -4.12
N GLY A 61 -0.68 -3.38 -5.41
CA GLY A 61 -2.01 -3.69 -5.94
C GLY A 61 -1.98 -4.69 -7.09
N ILE A 62 -1.38 -5.88 -6.86
CA ILE A 62 -1.02 -6.85 -7.91
C ILE A 62 -2.21 -7.21 -8.81
N LYS A 63 -3.40 -7.43 -8.24
CA LYS A 63 -4.60 -7.82 -8.98
C LYS A 63 -5.65 -6.72 -9.04
N LEU A 64 -5.28 -5.49 -8.71
CA LEU A 64 -6.23 -4.38 -8.62
C LEU A 64 -6.98 -4.16 -9.94
N ARG A 65 -6.27 -4.16 -11.07
CA ARG A 65 -6.85 -3.92 -12.41
C ARG A 65 -8.04 -4.83 -12.74
N GLY A 66 -8.03 -6.07 -12.28
CA GLY A 66 -9.09 -7.05 -12.55
C GLY A 66 -10.24 -7.04 -11.54
N ASN A 67 -10.14 -6.25 -10.46
CA ASN A 67 -11.08 -6.26 -9.34
C ASN A 67 -11.66 -4.88 -9.02
N ILE A 68 -11.36 -3.85 -9.83
CA ILE A 68 -12.05 -2.57 -9.70
C ILE A 68 -13.45 -2.69 -10.29
N ALA A 69 -14.45 -2.34 -9.49
CA ALA A 69 -15.84 -2.21 -9.90
C ALA A 69 -16.32 -0.77 -9.67
N THR A 70 -17.07 -0.22 -10.61
CA THR A 70 -17.60 1.14 -10.54
C THR A 70 -19.13 1.13 -10.64
N SER A 71 -19.78 1.97 -9.84
CA SER A 71 -21.23 2.16 -9.85
C SER A 71 -21.57 3.64 -9.66
N PRO A 72 -22.23 4.31 -10.63
CA PRO A 72 -22.43 3.89 -12.01
C PRO A 72 -21.14 3.45 -12.72
N PRO A 73 -21.22 2.69 -13.82
CA PRO A 73 -20.05 2.34 -14.61
C PRO A 73 -19.30 3.59 -15.09
N LEU A 74 -17.99 3.61 -14.86
CA LEU A 74 -17.05 4.60 -15.41
C LEU A 74 -16.16 3.92 -16.44
N GLU A 75 -16.13 4.45 -17.66
CA GLU A 75 -15.24 4.01 -18.73
C GLU A 75 -13.85 4.65 -18.58
N GLY A 76 -12.81 3.92 -18.95
CA GLY A 76 -11.45 4.46 -18.98
C GLY A 76 -10.82 4.77 -17.62
N LEU A 77 -11.34 4.19 -16.52
CA LEU A 77 -10.75 4.40 -15.19
C LEU A 77 -9.28 3.99 -15.17
N GLU A 78 -8.41 4.96 -14.87
CA GLU A 78 -6.99 4.73 -14.68
C GLU A 78 -6.63 4.70 -13.19
N PHE A 79 -5.62 3.91 -12.84
CA PHE A 79 -5.05 3.91 -11.52
C PHE A 79 -3.53 3.89 -11.55
N GLU A 80 -2.92 4.47 -10.52
CA GLU A 80 -1.48 4.50 -10.33
C GLU A 80 -1.14 4.34 -8.84
N ILE A 81 -0.18 3.47 -8.53
CA ILE A 81 0.38 3.32 -7.19
C ILE A 81 1.77 3.96 -7.16
N ILE A 82 1.95 4.98 -6.31
CA ILE A 82 3.23 5.67 -6.11
C ILE A 82 3.58 5.65 -4.62
N GLY A 83 4.43 4.71 -4.23
CA GLY A 83 4.88 4.55 -2.84
C GLY A 83 3.72 4.27 -1.90
N LYS A 84 3.32 5.29 -1.12
CA LYS A 84 2.22 5.22 -0.15
C LYS A 84 0.88 5.73 -0.69
N LYS A 85 0.78 5.96 -2.00
CA LYS A 85 -0.38 6.61 -2.62
C LYS A 85 -1.00 5.72 -3.69
N LEU A 86 -2.33 5.64 -3.66
CA LEU A 86 -3.14 5.17 -4.78
C LEU A 86 -3.86 6.37 -5.38
N LYS A 87 -3.66 6.58 -6.67
CA LYS A 87 -4.37 7.59 -7.46
C LYS A 87 -5.33 6.90 -8.41
N LEU A 88 -6.53 7.44 -8.53
CA LEU A 88 -7.56 7.05 -9.47
C LEU A 88 -7.88 8.26 -10.34
N LYS A 89 -8.12 8.05 -11.63
CA LYS A 89 -8.54 9.09 -12.57
C LYS A 89 -9.66 8.57 -13.47
N TRP A 90 -10.63 9.44 -13.72
CA TRP A 90 -11.75 9.22 -14.63
C TRP A 90 -12.07 10.52 -15.36
N GLU A 91 -12.83 10.46 -16.45
CA GLU A 91 -13.29 11.66 -17.17
C GLU A 91 -14.51 12.26 -16.45
N ASP A 92 -14.48 13.54 -16.13
CA ASP A 92 -15.54 14.23 -15.40
C ASP A 92 -16.82 14.41 -16.23
N GLU A 93 -16.74 14.38 -17.56
CA GLU A 93 -17.91 14.41 -18.45
C GLU A 93 -18.81 13.17 -18.32
N GLN A 94 -18.32 12.08 -17.71
CA GLN A 94 -19.12 10.88 -17.43
C GLN A 94 -19.98 11.00 -16.17
N LEU A 95 -19.78 12.05 -15.37
CA LEU A 95 -20.49 12.23 -14.11
C LEU A 95 -21.92 12.73 -14.34
N LEU A 96 -22.90 11.95 -13.90
CA LEU A 96 -24.31 12.29 -13.87
C LEU A 96 -24.58 13.23 -12.68
N GLU A 97 -25.47 14.18 -12.87
CA GLU A 97 -25.93 15.07 -11.80
C GLU A 97 -26.67 14.28 -10.70
N ASN A 98 -26.57 14.74 -9.45
CA ASN A 98 -27.28 14.18 -8.29
C ASN A 98 -27.15 12.66 -8.13
N THR A 99 -25.95 12.13 -8.36
CA THR A 99 -25.70 10.69 -8.42
C THR A 99 -24.58 10.30 -7.45
N THR A 100 -24.81 9.23 -6.70
CA THR A 100 -23.77 8.59 -5.88
C THR A 100 -22.89 7.73 -6.76
N TYR A 101 -21.57 7.94 -6.65
CA TYR A 101 -20.56 7.13 -7.28
C TYR A 101 -19.81 6.31 -6.24
N ARG A 102 -19.53 5.06 -6.59
CA ARG A 102 -18.73 4.11 -5.82
C ARG A 102 -17.70 3.47 -6.73
N ILE A 103 -16.43 3.53 -6.33
CA ILE A 103 -15.34 2.73 -6.88
C ILE A 103 -14.93 1.73 -5.80
N SER A 104 -15.21 0.45 -6.02
CA SER A 104 -14.84 -0.65 -5.13
C SER A 104 -13.60 -1.36 -5.67
N MET A 105 -12.64 -1.62 -4.79
CA MET A 105 -11.36 -2.27 -5.12
C MET A 105 -11.17 -3.61 -4.40
N GLY A 106 -12.15 -4.02 -3.59
CA GLY A 106 -12.09 -5.23 -2.77
C GLY A 106 -10.86 -5.25 -1.86
N ASP A 107 -10.31 -6.46 -1.68
CA ASP A 107 -9.15 -6.73 -0.82
C ASP A 107 -7.83 -6.76 -1.62
N GLU A 108 -7.67 -5.89 -2.61
CA GLU A 108 -6.52 -5.96 -3.54
C GLU A 108 -5.38 -5.00 -3.26
N ILE A 109 -5.55 -4.08 -2.30
CA ILE A 109 -4.46 -3.24 -1.79
C ILE A 109 -3.85 -3.91 -0.58
N GLY A 110 -2.54 -4.09 -0.57
CA GLY A 110 -1.80 -4.58 0.60
C GLY A 110 -0.51 -3.81 0.81
N ASP A 111 0.16 -4.04 1.93
CA ASP A 111 1.51 -3.50 2.14
C ASP A 111 2.53 -4.13 1.17
N LEU A 112 3.65 -3.45 0.96
CA LEU A 112 4.68 -3.87 0.01
C LEU A 112 5.44 -5.14 0.41
N ASN A 113 5.58 -5.44 1.70
CA ASN A 113 6.48 -6.46 2.22
C ASN A 113 5.80 -7.82 2.40
N GLU A 114 4.73 -7.89 3.18
CA GLU A 114 4.00 -9.11 3.53
C GLU A 114 2.66 -9.25 2.80
N ASN A 115 2.22 -8.19 2.10
CA ASN A 115 0.96 -8.14 1.37
C ASN A 115 -0.27 -8.41 2.28
N ASN A 116 -0.22 -7.90 3.50
CA ASN A 116 -1.34 -7.79 4.41
C ASN A 116 -2.38 -6.86 3.77
N LYS A 117 -3.52 -7.44 3.39
CA LYS A 117 -4.54 -6.78 2.58
C LYS A 117 -5.38 -5.81 3.40
N TYR A 118 -5.57 -4.61 2.88
CA TYR A 118 -6.64 -3.70 3.29
C TYR A 118 -7.98 -4.28 2.86
N ALA A 119 -8.91 -4.43 3.79
CA ALA A 119 -10.21 -5.01 3.51
C ALA A 119 -11.15 -4.00 2.84
N ASN A 120 -11.79 -4.39 1.74
CA ASN A 120 -12.86 -3.67 1.05
C ASN A 120 -12.57 -2.18 0.86
N LEU A 121 -11.48 -1.84 0.17
CA LEU A 121 -11.16 -0.44 -0.09
C LEU A 121 -12.16 0.14 -1.08
N GLU A 122 -12.74 1.30 -0.74
CA GLU A 122 -13.71 1.99 -1.59
C GLU A 122 -13.52 3.50 -1.58
N VAL A 123 -13.92 4.11 -2.69
CA VAL A 123 -14.12 5.56 -2.80
C VAL A 123 -15.58 5.80 -3.12
N VAL A 124 -16.27 6.56 -2.26
CA VAL A 124 -17.69 6.90 -2.41
C VAL A 124 -17.87 8.40 -2.33
N TRP A 125 -18.57 8.98 -3.30
CA TRP A 125 -18.93 10.40 -3.33
C TRP A 125 -20.27 10.61 -4.04
N SER A 126 -20.83 11.80 -3.93
CA SER A 126 -22.00 12.22 -4.69
C SER A 126 -21.72 13.52 -5.45
N THR A 127 -22.23 13.60 -6.67
CA THR A 127 -22.27 14.85 -7.44
C THR A 127 -23.38 15.80 -6.95
N GLY A 128 -24.30 15.29 -6.13
CA GLY A 128 -25.38 16.06 -5.50
C GLY A 128 -25.19 16.27 -4.00
N SER A 129 -26.28 16.65 -3.34
CA SER A 129 -26.30 17.03 -1.93
C SER A 129 -26.59 15.88 -0.95
N PHE A 130 -26.69 14.63 -1.44
CA PHE A 130 -26.93 13.44 -0.62
C PHE A 130 -26.27 12.19 -1.23
N ILE A 131 -26.14 11.15 -0.43
CA ILE A 131 -25.78 9.78 -0.83
C ILE A 131 -26.99 8.89 -0.55
N ASP A 132 -27.34 8.03 -1.50
CA ASP A 132 -28.44 7.06 -1.43
C ASP A 132 -28.00 5.67 -0.95
#